data_AF-A0A0C9MZQ3-F1
#
_entry.id   AF-A0A0C9MZQ3-F1
#
_cell.length_a   1.000
_cell.length_b   1.000
_cell.length_c   1.000
_cell.angle_alpha   90.00
_cell.angle_beta   90.00
_cell.angle_gamma   90.00
#
_symmetry.space_group_name_H-M   'P 1'
#
loop_
_entity.id
_entity.type
_entity.pdbx_description
1 polymer ?
#
loop_
_entity_poly.entity_id
_entity_poly.type
_entity_poly.pdbx_seq_one_letter_code
_entity_poly.pdbx_strand_id
1 'polypeptide(L)'
;MSVKIGKGSTVGKIFRDFVRGVMKKLNDTNAEPHFFVMDNASVHKALTAKELFKDSDHRTCLLPSYSPLPNPIEECFSKLKTLVTRKPKLRGDKALIEHTRQRNS
;
A
#
# COMPACT_ATOMS: atom_id res chain seq x y z
N MET A 1 14.39 -12.87 -1.47
CA MET A 1 15.38 -11.93 -0.95
C MET A 1 14.74 -11.05 0.11
N SER A 2 15.17 -11.12 1.37
CA SER A 2 14.68 -10.22 2.43
C SER A 2 15.43 -8.90 2.36
N VAL A 3 14.73 -7.82 1.99
CA VAL A 3 15.30 -6.47 2.02
C VAL A 3 15.50 -6.07 3.48
N LYS A 4 16.76 -5.86 3.89
CA LYS A 4 17.10 -5.40 5.25
C LYS A 4 16.65 -3.95 5.42
N ILE A 5 15.71 -3.72 6.33
CA ILE A 5 15.22 -2.37 6.65
C ILE A 5 16.06 -1.82 7.80
N GLY A 6 17.13 -1.11 7.44
CA GLY A 6 17.91 -0.32 8.39
C GLY A 6 17.15 0.92 8.85
N LYS A 7 17.44 1.40 10.07
CA LYS A 7 17.07 2.75 10.55
C LYS A 7 17.59 3.78 9.53
N GLY A 8 16.71 4.33 8.70
CA GLY A 8 17.09 5.27 7.62
C GLY A 8 17.15 4.69 6.20
N SER A 9 16.72 3.44 5.98
CA SER A 9 16.62 2.87 4.64
C SER A 9 15.73 3.71 3.73
N THR A 10 16.21 4.00 2.52
CA THR A 10 15.50 4.72 1.45
C THR A 10 14.09 4.17 1.22
N VAL A 11 13.91 2.85 1.34
CA VAL A 11 12.61 2.17 1.20
C VAL A 11 11.62 2.62 2.27
N GLY A 12 12.06 2.72 3.53
CA GLY A 12 11.20 3.17 4.63
C GLY A 12 10.81 4.65 4.53
N LYS A 13 11.69 5.50 3.99
CA LYS A 13 11.40 6.92 3.74
C LYS A 13 10.39 7.07 2.60
N ILE A 14 10.63 6.40 1.46
CA ILE A 14 9.70 6.41 0.31
C ILE A 14 8.31 5.94 0.74
N PHE A 15 8.23 4.84 1.49
CA PHE A 15 6.95 4.32 1.94
C PHE A 15 6.22 5.28 2.90
N ARG A 16 6.96 5.96 3.80
CA ARG A 16 6.39 7.01 4.67
C ARG A 16 5.76 8.13 3.86
N ASP A 17 6.50 8.65 2.88
CA ASP A 17 6.07 9.78 2.07
C ASP A 17 4.87 9.39 1.19
N PHE A 18 4.84 8.14 0.70
CA PHE A 18 3.67 7.56 0.04
C PHE A 18 2.43 7.58 0.94
N VAL A 19 2.52 7.05 2.17
CA VAL A 19 1.38 7.01 3.11
C VAL A 19 0.91 8.43 3.47
N ARG A 20 1.82 9.38 3.68
CA ARG A 20 1.47 10.80 3.89
C ARG A 20 0.69 11.39 2.72
N GLY A 21 1.09 11.07 1.49
CA GLY A 21 0.37 11.51 0.29
C GLY A 21 -1.05 10.94 0.23
N VAL A 22 -1.25 9.70 0.67
CA VAL A 22 -2.58 9.07 0.76
C VAL A 22 -3.43 9.79 1.82
N MET A 23 -2.90 9.97 3.04
CA MET A 23 -3.61 10.69 4.12
C MET A 23 -4.01 12.09 3.69
N LYS A 24 -3.11 12.84 3.06
CA LYS A 24 -3.41 14.18 2.56
C LYS A 24 -4.61 14.17 1.61
N LYS A 25 -4.65 13.23 0.66
CA LYS A 25 -5.78 13.12 -0.27
C LYS A 25 -7.11 12.79 0.44
N LEU A 26 -7.08 11.92 1.46
CA LEU A 26 -8.27 11.59 2.24
C LEU A 26 -8.78 12.82 3.02
N ASN A 27 -7.85 13.57 3.63
CA ASN A 27 -8.18 14.80 4.34
C ASN A 27 -8.70 15.88 3.39
N ASP A 28 -8.11 16.02 2.20
CA ASP A 28 -8.56 16.97 1.18
C ASP A 28 -10.00 16.63 0.69
N THR A 29 -10.42 15.37 0.78
CA THR A 29 -11.81 14.94 0.49
C THR A 29 -12.76 15.07 1.67
N ASN A 30 -12.32 15.68 2.79
CA ASN A 30 -13.06 15.82 4.04
C ASN A 30 -13.62 14.47 4.55
N ALA A 31 -12.84 13.41 4.34
CA ALA A 31 -13.24 12.06 4.72
C ALA A 31 -13.08 11.87 6.24
N GLU A 32 -13.98 11.11 6.83
CA GLU A 32 -13.90 10.71 8.23
C GLU A 32 -12.59 9.95 8.53
N PRO A 33 -12.15 9.90 9.80
CA PRO A 33 -11.02 9.08 10.20
C PRO A 33 -11.10 7.64 9.66
N HIS A 34 -10.00 7.17 9.08
CA HIS A 34 -9.92 5.89 8.39
C HIS A 34 -8.97 4.94 9.10
N PHE A 35 -9.20 3.64 8.94
CA PHE A 35 -8.30 2.59 9.39
C PHE A 35 -7.42 2.09 8.23
N PHE A 36 -6.12 2.26 8.39
CA PHE A 36 -5.10 1.74 7.48
C PHE A 36 -4.72 0.32 7.92
N VAL A 37 -5.24 -0.66 7.19
CA VAL A 37 -4.92 -2.08 7.37
C VAL A 37 -3.77 -2.45 6.43
N MET A 38 -2.67 -2.96 6.98
CA MET A 38 -1.48 -3.37 6.22
C MET A 38 -1.06 -4.79 6.59
N ASP A 39 -0.35 -5.48 5.70
CA ASP A 39 0.25 -6.78 6.01
C ASP A 39 1.44 -6.62 6.96
N ASN A 40 1.92 -7.75 7.50
CA ASN A 40 2.94 -7.75 8.55
C ASN A 40 4.39 -7.54 8.04
N ALA A 41 4.58 -6.84 6.94
CA ALA A 41 5.90 -6.61 6.38
C ALA A 41 6.75 -5.71 7.29
N SER A 42 8.07 -5.93 7.28
CA SER A 42 9.01 -5.18 8.13
C SER A 42 8.95 -3.67 7.89
N VAL A 43 8.59 -3.22 6.68
CA VAL A 43 8.47 -1.78 6.34
C VAL A 43 7.26 -1.15 7.03
N HIS A 44 6.16 -1.91 7.13
CA HIS A 44 4.95 -1.48 7.82
C HIS A 44 5.15 -1.45 9.33
N LYS A 45 5.88 -2.43 9.90
CA LYS A 45 6.27 -2.41 11.32
C LYS A 45 7.07 -1.16 11.67
N ALA A 46 8.04 -0.80 10.84
CA ALA A 46 8.87 0.38 11.07
C ALA A 46 8.09 1.71 10.96
N LEU A 47 7.02 1.75 10.15
CA LEU A 47 6.13 2.91 10.06
C LEU A 47 5.07 2.98 11.16
N THR A 48 4.41 1.86 11.45
CA THR A 48 3.41 1.79 12.53
C THR A 48 4.04 1.98 13.91
N ALA A 49 5.30 1.55 14.10
CA ALA A 49 6.06 1.79 15.32
C ALA A 49 6.53 3.24 15.52
N LYS A 50 6.36 4.13 14.52
CA LYS A 50 6.88 5.51 14.58
C LYS A 50 5.91 6.53 14.03
N GLU A 51 5.39 7.38 14.91
CA GLU A 51 5.00 8.82 14.74
C GLU A 51 4.05 9.21 13.60
N LEU A 52 4.05 8.54 12.45
CA LEU A 52 3.32 8.91 11.24
C LEU A 52 1.81 9.01 11.49
N PHE A 53 1.25 8.06 12.24
CA PHE A 53 -0.16 8.06 12.61
C PHE A 53 -0.44 8.74 13.95
N LYS A 54 0.59 9.20 14.67
CA LYS A 54 0.43 9.83 15.99
C LYS A 54 -0.20 11.22 15.88
N ASP A 55 0.18 11.95 14.83
CA ASP A 55 -0.29 13.31 14.56
C ASP A 55 -1.40 13.34 13.49
N SER A 56 -2.02 12.18 13.21
CA SER A 56 -3.14 12.06 12.26
C SER A 56 -4.37 11.50 12.96
N ASP A 57 -5.57 11.92 12.55
CA ASP A 57 -6.81 11.32 13.06
C ASP A 57 -7.03 9.88 12.57
N HIS A 58 -6.28 9.45 11.56
CA HIS A 58 -6.34 8.08 11.04
C HIS A 58 -5.66 7.08 11.98
N ARG A 59 -6.14 5.84 11.94
CA ARG A 59 -5.62 4.73 12.75
C ARG A 59 -4.96 3.69 11.87
N THR A 60 -4.09 2.87 12.45
CA THR A 60 -3.40 1.80 11.72
C THR A 60 -3.48 0.46 12.45
N CYS A 61 -3.57 -0.63 11.69
CA CYS A 61 -3.54 -1.99 12.17
C CYS A 61 -2.68 -2.86 11.25
N LEU A 62 -1.80 -3.68 11.83
CA LEU A 62 -1.06 -4.70 11.10
C LEU A 62 -1.77 -6.04 11.22
N LEU A 63 -1.93 -6.74 10.10
CA LEU A 63 -2.47 -8.10 10.11
C LEU A 63 -1.52 -9.07 10.82
N PRO A 64 -2.03 -10.09 11.51
CA PRO A 64 -1.19 -11.10 12.14
C PRO A 64 -0.36 -11.86 11.10
N SER A 65 0.83 -12.30 11.51
CA SER A 65 1.67 -13.19 10.70
C SER A 65 0.88 -14.45 10.37
N TYR A 66 0.74 -14.78 9.08
CA TYR A 66 0.00 -15.96 8.62
C TYR A 66 -1.47 -15.98 9.04
N SER A 67 -2.21 -14.90 8.76
CA SER A 67 -3.67 -14.94 8.80
C SER A 67 -4.18 -16.01 7.83
N PRO A 68 -4.93 -17.03 8.28
CA PRO A 68 -5.55 -18.02 7.40
C PRO A 68 -6.74 -17.44 6.61
N LEU A 69 -7.18 -16.22 6.94
CA LEU A 69 -8.12 -15.44 6.12
C LEU A 69 -7.39 -14.77 4.95
N PRO A 70 -7.96 -14.72 3.75
CA PRO A 70 -7.37 -13.99 2.64
C PRO A 70 -7.25 -12.52 3.04
N ASN A 71 -6.02 -12.02 3.08
CA ASN A 71 -5.76 -10.60 3.26
C ASN A 71 -6.49 -9.86 2.12
N PRO A 72 -7.36 -8.87 2.41
CA PRO A 72 -8.10 -8.14 1.37
C PRO A 72 -7.20 -7.56 0.27
N ILE A 73 -5.93 -7.29 0.61
CA ILE A 73 -4.93 -6.84 -0.36
C ILE A 73 -4.59 -7.92 -1.40
N GLU A 74 -4.59 -9.19 -1.03
CA GLU A 74 -4.28 -10.31 -1.93
C GLU A 74 -5.38 -10.49 -2.97
N GLU A 75 -6.65 -10.30 -2.59
CA GLU A 75 -7.75 -10.31 -3.55
C GLU A 75 -7.63 -9.12 -4.53
N CYS A 76 -7.33 -7.93 -4.02
CA CYS A 76 -7.08 -6.75 -4.84
C CYS A 76 -5.93 -6.99 -5.84
N PHE A 77 -4.78 -7.49 -5.36
CA PHE A 77 -3.65 -7.82 -6.20
C PHE A 77 -3.95 -8.98 -7.15
N SER A 78 -4.79 -9.95 -6.78
CA SER A 78 -5.21 -11.04 -7.67
C SER A 78 -5.98 -10.50 -8.87
N LYS A 79 -6.90 -9.55 -8.66
CA LYS A 79 -7.61 -8.85 -9.73
C LYS A 79 -6.63 -8.09 -10.63
N LEU A 80 -5.71 -7.32 -10.04
CA LEU A 80 -4.68 -6.59 -10.79
C LEU A 80 -3.78 -7.52 -11.60
N LYS A 81 -3.27 -8.60 -11.00
CA LYS A 81 -2.44 -9.62 -11.67
C LYS A 81 -3.20 -10.23 -12.85
N THR A 82 -4.47 -10.56 -12.66
CA THR A 82 -5.33 -11.11 -13.72
C THR A 82 -5.43 -10.18 -14.92
N LEU A 83 -5.48 -8.85 -14.71
CA LEU A 83 -5.50 -7.87 -15.80
C LEU A 83 -4.21 -7.90 -16.63
N VAL A 84 -3.06 -8.04 -15.97
CA VAL A 84 -1.76 -8.10 -16.64
C VAL A 84 -1.59 -9.43 -17.38
N THR A 85 -1.87 -10.56 -16.71
CA THR A 85 -1.67 -11.89 -17.29
C THR A 85 -2.55 -12.14 -18.52
N ARG A 86 -3.75 -11.54 -18.59
CA ARG A 86 -4.63 -11.64 -19.76
C ARG A 86 -4.14 -10.88 -20.99
N LYS A 87 -3.12 -10.02 -20.86
CA LYS A 87 -2.54 -9.25 -21.98
C LYS A 87 -1.01 -9.44 -22.04
N PRO A 88 -0.54 -10.56 -22.62
CA PRO A 88 0.89 -10.92 -22.65
C PRO A 88 1.79 -9.92 -23.41
N LYS A 89 1.20 -8.98 -24.15
CA LYS A 89 1.91 -7.89 -24.86
C LYS A 89 2.08 -6.62 -24.00
N LEU A 90 1.49 -6.53 -22.81
CA LEU A 90 1.75 -5.42 -21.88
C LEU A 90 3.20 -5.49 -21.40
N ARG A 91 4.02 -4.56 -21.88
CA ARG A 91 5.42 -4.41 -21.48
C ARG A 91 5.68 -2.95 -21.17
N GLY A 92 6.47 -2.72 -20.12
CA GLY A 92 6.80 -1.38 -19.64
C GLY A 92 5.75 -0.80 -18.71
N ASP A 93 6.22 0.13 -17.88
CA ASP A 93 5.46 0.86 -16.87
C ASP A 93 4.32 1.70 -17.46
N LYS A 94 4.57 2.45 -18.53
CA LYS A 94 3.57 3.32 -19.19
C LYS A 94 2.35 2.55 -19.68
N ALA A 95 2.59 1.44 -20.39
CA ALA A 95 1.52 0.61 -20.94
C ALA A 95 0.67 -0.03 -19.83
N LEU A 96 1.30 -0.42 -18.71
CA LEU A 96 0.60 -0.96 -17.55
C LEU A 96 -0.29 0.09 -16.86
N ILE A 97 0.24 1.31 -16.67
CA ILE A 97 -0.49 2.41 -16.02
C ILE A 97 -1.70 2.81 -16.86
N GLU A 98 -1.53 2.97 -18.17
CA GLU A 98 -2.61 3.32 -19.10
C GLU A 98 -3.70 2.26 -19.11
N HIS A 99 -3.32 0.98 -19.18
CA HIS A 99 -4.28 -0.13 -19.19
C HIS A 99 -5.11 -0.21 -17.89
N THR A 100 -4.50 0.11 -16.75
CA THR A 100 -5.18 0.08 -15.46
C THR A 100 -6.16 1.24 -15.29
N ARG A 101 -5.88 2.41 -15.90
CA ARG A 101 -6.76 3.59 -15.85
C ARG A 101 -8.03 3.44 -16.68
N GLN A 102 -7.93 2.86 -17.87
CA GLN A 102 -9.04 2.75 -18.84
C GLN A 102 -10.24 1.90 -18.37
N ARG A 103 -10.11 1.14 -17.28
CA ARG A 103 -11.17 0.24 -16.78
C ARG A 103 -11.95 0.80 -15.58
N ASN A 104 -11.47 1.87 -14.95
CA ASN A 104 -12.10 2.49 -13.76
C ASN A 104 -12.95 3.73 -14.10
N SER A 105 -13.24 3.94 -15.38
CA SER A 105 -14.08 4.99 -15.97
C SER A 105 -15.11 4.32 -16.86
#